data_AF-A0A0M3A5X1-F1
#
_entry.id   AF-A0A0M3A5X1-F1
#
_cell.length_a   1.000
_cell.length_b   1.000
_cell.length_c   1.000
_cell.angle_alpha   90.00
_cell.angle_beta   90.00
_cell.angle_gamma   90.00
#
_symmetry.space_group_name_H-M   'P 1'
#
loop_
_entity.id
_entity.type
_entity.pdbx_description
1 polymer ?
#
loop_
_entity_poly.entity_id
_entity_poly.type
_entity_poly.pdbx_seq_one_letter_code
_entity_poly.pdbx_strand_id
1 'polypeptide(L)'
;MKNTLNFFKISIYIFAGILFCGCDNTHANQMKSDNLEINKKNHRSDIVEVDEKTHQYDVSRVRNNEILDRQNFQKDIQVLFENNKFDELNKIYIQLLKSEERTSSGLWKLTIFYDSFDKILTIKEEEKSKKMWESHYKKISKWSSEYPDIALPEILKAKLLLARAWQYRGEGYISTVSTENLKQWNTYLTKANDYLNHKIPSLSNVDPEWHVINLDVKNFLNNSELEYKRALENATNRFPYYYPIYFNAVVYHYSPKWGGDYEQIEKFAHFAVSKTNAKEGTAIYSRIYWVVADNMEIDNLRKESYIDWQYFRKSVREVLKKYPDQWNFANYIYISCQVKDKKFTSEIFQGISFHDLNNWKNEYAYENCLAFAKGTEDELMKEREHKYMEQLKKDYPEYFQEN
;
A
#
# COMPACT_ATOMS: atom_id res chain seq x y z
N MET A 1 6.80 -22.02 42.69
CA MET A 1 7.13 -20.60 42.41
C MET A 1 7.61 -20.54 40.96
N LYS A 2 6.86 -19.83 40.12
CA LYS A 2 7.09 -19.66 38.68
C LYS A 2 8.20 -18.62 38.49
N ASN A 3 9.22 -18.92 37.69
CA ASN A 3 10.14 -17.92 37.16
C ASN A 3 10.00 -17.89 35.64
N THR A 4 9.27 -16.89 35.17
CA THR A 4 9.17 -16.44 33.78
C THR A 4 10.35 -15.52 33.48
N LEU A 5 11.22 -15.90 32.54
CA LEU A 5 12.20 -14.98 31.95
C LEU A 5 11.52 -14.16 30.85
N ASN A 6 11.34 -12.87 31.12
CA ASN A 6 11.04 -11.84 30.15
C ASN A 6 12.30 -11.52 29.33
N PHE A 7 12.27 -11.76 28.02
CA PHE A 7 13.27 -11.22 27.10
C PHE A 7 12.63 -10.21 26.15
N PHE A 8 13.07 -8.96 26.33
CA PHE A 8 13.23 -7.85 25.39
C PHE A 8 12.04 -7.40 24.52
N LYS A 9 11.49 -6.25 24.95
CA LYS A 9 10.84 -5.24 24.10
C LYS A 9 11.82 -4.77 23.01
N ILE A 10 11.41 -4.86 21.75
CA ILE A 10 12.10 -4.23 20.61
C ILE A 10 11.17 -3.17 20.00
N SER A 11 11.78 -2.03 19.67
CA SER A 11 11.20 -0.73 19.38
C SER A 11 10.38 -0.63 18.09
N ILE A 12 9.24 0.04 18.27
CA ILE A 12 8.49 0.98 17.42
C ILE A 12 9.21 1.44 16.13
N TYR A 13 8.67 1.04 14.96
CA TYR A 13 8.75 1.75 13.68
C TYR A 13 7.55 1.34 12.82
N ILE A 14 6.50 2.18 12.75
CA ILE A 14 5.34 1.95 11.85
C ILE A 14 4.85 3.30 11.31
N PHE A 15 5.31 3.68 10.12
CA PHE A 15 4.46 4.05 8.97
C PHE A 15 5.31 4.37 7.74
N ALA A 16 5.49 3.37 6.90
CA ALA A 16 5.43 3.49 5.46
C ALA A 16 4.89 2.15 4.99
N GLY A 17 3.70 2.12 4.38
CA GLY A 17 3.27 0.98 3.58
C GLY A 17 4.15 0.91 2.32
N ILE A 18 5.44 0.66 2.50
CA ILE A 18 6.47 0.55 1.48
C ILE A 18 7.42 -0.55 1.96
N LEU A 19 7.40 -1.66 1.21
CA LEU A 19 8.41 -2.71 1.23
C LEU A 19 9.82 -2.10 1.29
N PHE A 20 10.52 -2.37 2.39
CA PHE A 20 11.96 -2.24 2.50
C PHE A 20 12.62 -3.40 1.75
N CYS A 21 13.29 -3.11 0.63
CA CYS A 21 14.47 -3.86 0.22
C CYS A 21 15.57 -2.83 -0.02
N GLY A 22 16.58 -2.83 0.85
CA GLY A 22 17.80 -2.07 0.65
C GLY A 22 18.58 -2.63 -0.53
N CYS A 23 18.94 -1.78 -1.48
CA CYS A 23 20.01 -2.08 -2.41
C CYS A 23 21.16 -1.11 -2.15
N ASP A 24 22.29 -1.66 -1.75
CA ASP A 24 23.57 -0.96 -1.70
C ASP A 24 23.93 -0.41 -3.08
N ASN A 25 24.15 0.90 -3.14
CA ASN A 25 24.60 1.60 -4.33
C ASN A 25 26.11 1.43 -4.48
N THR A 26 26.54 0.35 -5.13
CA THR A 26 27.79 0.36 -5.90
C THR A 26 27.54 -0.34 -7.23
N HIS A 27 27.92 0.32 -8.33
CA HIS A 27 27.73 -0.07 -9.75
C HIS A 27 26.46 0.44 -10.46
N ALA A 28 26.25 1.77 -10.47
CA ALA A 28 25.42 2.42 -11.48
C ALA A 28 26.27 3.39 -12.30
N ASN A 29 27.02 2.87 -13.28
CA ASN A 29 27.54 3.64 -14.40
C ASN A 29 27.62 2.73 -15.61
N GLN A 30 26.91 3.13 -16.68
CA GLN A 30 26.69 2.44 -17.97
C GLN A 30 25.46 1.54 -18.08
N MET A 31 24.28 2.16 -18.19
CA MET A 31 23.28 1.68 -19.15
C MET A 31 22.80 2.86 -19.99
N LYS A 32 23.15 2.80 -21.28
CA LYS A 32 22.77 3.76 -22.32
C LYS A 32 21.27 3.72 -22.58
N SER A 33 20.80 4.86 -23.07
CA SER A 33 19.44 5.33 -23.32
C SER A 33 18.54 4.56 -24.30
N ASP A 34 18.71 3.24 -24.50
CA ASP A 34 18.11 2.58 -25.68
C ASP A 34 16.95 1.59 -25.38
N ASN A 35 16.35 1.59 -24.17
CA ASN A 35 15.21 0.71 -23.85
C ASN A 35 14.00 1.44 -23.23
N LEU A 36 13.51 2.48 -23.89
CA LEU A 36 12.16 3.03 -23.65
C LEU A 36 11.18 2.55 -24.73
N GLU A 37 11.18 1.26 -25.04
CA GLU A 37 9.96 0.61 -25.52
C GLU A 37 9.13 0.26 -24.29
N ILE A 38 8.19 1.14 -23.94
CA ILE A 38 7.07 0.79 -23.06
C ILE A 38 6.42 -0.44 -23.69
N ASN A 39 6.63 -1.60 -23.07
CA ASN A 39 6.27 -2.91 -23.58
C ASN A 39 4.76 -2.97 -23.80
N LYS A 40 4.30 -2.65 -25.02
CA LYS A 40 2.92 -2.79 -25.47
C LYS A 40 2.59 -4.26 -25.69
N LYS A 41 2.68 -5.09 -24.65
CA LYS A 41 2.04 -6.40 -24.67
C LYS A 41 0.62 -6.25 -24.13
N ASN A 42 -0.30 -6.13 -25.09
CA ASN A 42 -1.74 -6.24 -24.94
C ASN A 42 -2.13 -7.23 -23.82
N HIS A 43 -2.78 -6.72 -22.78
CA HIS A 43 -3.49 -7.52 -21.78
C HIS A 43 -4.70 -8.18 -22.45
N ARG A 44 -4.49 -9.38 -23.00
CA ARG A 44 -5.56 -10.30 -23.37
C ARG A 44 -6.28 -10.68 -22.07
N SER A 45 -7.61 -10.56 -22.03
CA SER A 45 -8.45 -10.72 -20.82
C SER A 45 -8.01 -11.88 -19.90
N ASP A 46 -7.35 -11.56 -18.80
CA ASP A 46 -6.78 -12.52 -17.83
C ASP A 46 -7.82 -13.04 -16.81
N ILE A 47 -9.03 -13.35 -17.23
CA ILE A 47 -10.05 -13.94 -16.35
C ILE A 47 -9.67 -15.39 -16.05
N VAL A 48 -9.17 -15.72 -14.86
CA VAL A 48 -8.99 -17.13 -14.45
C VAL A 48 -10.34 -17.83 -14.46
N GLU A 49 -10.43 -18.96 -15.14
CA GLU A 49 -11.57 -19.85 -14.96
C GLU A 49 -11.35 -20.59 -13.64
N VAL A 50 -12.12 -20.21 -12.63
CA VAL A 50 -12.26 -20.99 -11.40
C VAL A 50 -13.36 -21.99 -11.69
N ASP A 51 -13.06 -23.29 -11.57
CA ASP A 51 -14.12 -24.29 -11.58
C ASP A 51 -15.00 -24.04 -10.35
N GLU A 52 -16.23 -23.57 -10.57
CA GLU A 52 -17.16 -23.18 -9.51
C GLU A 52 -17.55 -24.34 -8.58
N LYS A 53 -17.35 -25.59 -9.02
CA LYS A 53 -17.61 -26.79 -8.21
C LYS A 53 -16.40 -27.16 -7.35
N THR A 54 -15.17 -27.00 -7.85
CA THR A 54 -13.94 -27.44 -7.16
C THR A 54 -13.12 -26.31 -6.54
N HIS A 55 -13.40 -25.05 -6.90
CA HIS A 55 -12.62 -23.85 -6.54
C HIS A 55 -11.13 -23.93 -6.94
N GLN A 56 -10.82 -24.73 -7.96
CA GLN A 56 -9.44 -24.91 -8.43
C GLN A 56 -9.03 -23.74 -9.33
N TYR A 57 -7.83 -23.19 -9.08
CA TYR A 57 -7.25 -22.08 -9.85
C TYR A 57 -6.44 -22.61 -11.05
N ASP A 58 -6.61 -22.01 -12.23
CA ASP A 58 -5.72 -22.24 -13.37
C ASP A 58 -4.37 -21.56 -13.14
N VAL A 59 -3.42 -22.32 -12.58
CA VAL A 59 -2.06 -21.86 -12.23
C VAL A 59 -1.26 -21.39 -13.44
N SER A 60 -1.62 -21.79 -14.68
CA SER A 60 -0.90 -21.37 -15.89
C SER A 60 -1.06 -19.87 -16.20
N ARG A 61 -2.07 -19.24 -15.59
CA ARG A 61 -2.40 -17.82 -15.78
C ARG A 61 -1.98 -16.96 -14.59
N VAL A 62 -1.41 -17.57 -13.55
CA VAL A 62 -0.98 -16.84 -12.36
C VAL A 62 0.33 -16.11 -12.65
N ARG A 63 0.34 -14.81 -12.38
CA ARG A 63 1.48 -13.92 -12.60
C ARG A 63 2.33 -13.80 -11.34
N ASN A 64 3.62 -13.51 -11.53
CA ASN A 64 4.58 -13.28 -10.45
C ASN A 64 5.48 -12.08 -10.72
N ASN A 65 4.92 -11.02 -11.30
CA ASN A 65 5.67 -9.83 -11.70
C ASN A 65 5.27 -8.58 -10.93
N GLU A 66 4.23 -8.62 -10.10
CA GLU A 66 3.68 -7.44 -9.42
C GLU A 66 4.73 -6.62 -8.68
N ILE A 67 5.55 -7.25 -7.82
CA ILE A 67 6.53 -6.55 -7.00
C ILE A 67 7.62 -5.91 -7.87
N LEU A 68 8.19 -6.68 -8.80
CA LEU A 68 9.27 -6.22 -9.66
C LEU A 68 8.80 -5.14 -10.64
N ASP A 69 7.66 -5.32 -11.28
CA ASP A 69 7.09 -4.34 -12.21
C ASP A 69 6.78 -3.03 -11.50
N ARG A 70 6.24 -3.10 -10.27
CA ARG A 70 5.97 -1.92 -9.45
C ARG A 70 7.25 -1.19 -9.08
N GLN A 71 8.29 -1.91 -8.63
CA GLN A 71 9.58 -1.32 -8.27
C GLN A 71 10.27 -0.67 -9.47
N ASN A 72 10.29 -1.35 -10.62
CA ASN A 72 10.85 -0.81 -11.86
C ASN A 72 10.09 0.45 -12.30
N PHE A 73 8.76 0.40 -12.31
CA PHE A 73 7.96 1.56 -12.68
C PHE A 73 8.22 2.75 -11.76
N GLN A 74 8.28 2.54 -10.43
CA GLN A 74 8.59 3.61 -9.48
C GLN A 74 9.99 4.20 -9.72
N LYS A 75 10.98 3.34 -9.99
CA LYS A 75 12.35 3.77 -10.30
C LYS A 75 12.41 4.59 -11.59
N ASP A 76 11.67 4.20 -12.62
CA ASP A 76 11.60 4.95 -13.88
C ASP A 76 11.03 6.35 -13.66
N ILE A 77 9.94 6.47 -12.89
CA ILE A 77 9.35 7.78 -12.55
C ILE A 77 10.34 8.64 -11.77
N GLN A 78 11.05 8.06 -10.81
CA GLN A 78 12.08 8.76 -10.06
C GLN A 78 13.20 9.28 -10.97
N VAL A 79 13.75 8.44 -11.84
CA VAL A 79 14.81 8.81 -12.79
C VAL A 79 14.34 9.93 -13.72
N LEU A 80 13.12 9.84 -14.26
CA LEU A 80 12.54 10.87 -15.13
C LEU A 80 12.39 12.20 -14.39
N PHE A 81 11.89 12.17 -13.15
CA PHE A 81 11.74 13.37 -12.35
C PHE A 81 13.11 13.99 -12.06
N GLU A 82 14.08 13.22 -11.54
CA GLU A 82 15.43 13.69 -11.24
C GLU A 82 16.11 14.37 -12.44
N ASN A 83 15.92 13.83 -13.64
CA ASN A 83 16.49 14.35 -14.88
C ASN A 83 15.65 15.44 -15.60
N ASN A 84 14.58 15.94 -14.95
CA ASN A 84 13.67 16.96 -15.52
C ASN A 84 13.01 16.54 -16.85
N LYS A 85 12.76 15.24 -17.04
CA LYS A 85 12.07 14.70 -18.23
C LYS A 85 10.55 14.86 -18.08
N PHE A 86 10.11 16.11 -18.00
CA PHE A 86 8.73 16.49 -17.70
C PHE A 86 7.74 16.12 -18.81
N ASP A 87 8.18 16.16 -20.07
CA ASP A 87 7.39 15.73 -21.22
C ASP A 87 7.04 14.23 -21.12
N GLU A 88 8.00 13.38 -20.76
CA GLU A 88 7.77 11.94 -20.59
C GLU A 88 6.84 11.66 -19.40
N LEU A 89 7.06 12.34 -18.27
CA LEU A 89 6.17 12.23 -17.11
C LEU A 89 4.74 12.66 -17.45
N ASN A 90 4.57 13.74 -18.21
CA ASN A 90 3.26 14.21 -18.66
C ASN A 90 2.57 13.17 -19.56
N LYS A 91 3.30 12.53 -20.50
CA LYS A 91 2.74 11.49 -21.37
C LYS A 91 2.26 10.28 -20.55
N ILE A 92 3.08 9.80 -19.62
CA ILE A 92 2.73 8.68 -18.74
C ILE A 92 1.48 9.03 -17.94
N TYR A 93 1.46 10.21 -17.32
CA TYR A 93 0.33 10.70 -16.54
C TYR A 93 -0.98 10.78 -17.33
N ILE A 94 -0.96 11.43 -18.51
CA ILE A 94 -2.15 11.57 -19.37
C ILE A 94 -2.66 10.19 -19.81
N GLN A 95 -1.74 9.27 -20.14
CA GLN A 95 -2.11 7.90 -20.47
C GLN A 95 -2.82 7.23 -19.30
N LEU A 96 -2.26 7.30 -18.08
CA LEU A 96 -2.81 6.65 -16.89
C LEU A 96 -4.17 7.21 -16.46
N LEU A 97 -4.38 8.52 -16.59
CA LEU A 97 -5.70 9.13 -16.37
C LEU A 97 -6.76 8.58 -17.33
N LYS A 98 -6.39 8.36 -18.60
CA LYS A 98 -7.32 7.91 -19.64
C LYS A 98 -7.57 6.40 -19.61
N SER A 99 -6.53 5.60 -19.36
CA SER A 99 -6.59 4.14 -19.51
C SER A 99 -7.15 3.43 -18.30
N GLU A 100 -7.12 4.06 -17.12
CA GLU A 100 -7.37 3.39 -15.84
C GLU A 100 -6.54 2.11 -15.68
N GLU A 101 -5.30 2.11 -16.17
CA GLU A 101 -4.50 0.88 -16.22
C GLU A 101 -4.21 0.33 -14.82
N ARG A 102 -4.20 -1.00 -14.73
CA ARG A 102 -3.92 -1.73 -13.50
C ARG A 102 -2.61 -2.50 -13.58
N THR A 103 -1.99 -2.75 -12.44
CA THR A 103 -0.93 -3.74 -12.30
C THR A 103 -1.50 -5.16 -12.40
N SER A 104 -0.65 -6.19 -12.41
CA SER A 104 -1.12 -7.59 -12.45
C SER A 104 -1.93 -7.97 -11.20
N SER A 105 -1.64 -7.34 -10.05
CA SER A 105 -2.43 -7.49 -8.82
C SER A 105 -3.72 -6.67 -8.79
N GLY A 106 -3.96 -5.80 -9.79
CA GLY A 106 -5.17 -4.98 -9.87
C GLY A 106 -5.11 -3.65 -9.12
N LEU A 107 -3.91 -3.19 -8.73
CA LEU A 107 -3.71 -1.83 -8.22
C LEU A 107 -3.68 -0.83 -9.37
N TRP A 108 -4.12 0.41 -9.13
CA TRP A 108 -4.05 1.48 -10.11
C TRP A 108 -2.60 1.87 -10.37
N LYS A 109 -2.16 1.82 -11.64
CA LYS A 109 -0.82 2.33 -12.00
C LYS A 109 -0.70 3.83 -11.73
N LEU A 110 -1.80 4.59 -11.81
CA LEU A 110 -1.83 6.01 -11.42
C LEU A 110 -1.48 6.22 -9.95
N THR A 111 -1.92 5.32 -9.05
CA THR A 111 -1.52 5.37 -7.64
C THR A 111 -0.03 5.12 -7.49
N ILE A 112 0.50 4.08 -8.15
CA ILE A 112 1.94 3.79 -8.09
C ILE A 112 2.77 4.95 -8.64
N PHE A 113 2.27 5.62 -9.68
CA PHE A 113 2.87 6.84 -10.24
C PHE A 113 2.93 7.96 -9.18
N TYR A 114 1.83 8.23 -8.47
CA TYR A 114 1.81 9.23 -7.40
C TYR A 114 2.63 8.84 -6.16
N ASP A 115 2.61 7.57 -5.75
CA ASP A 115 3.41 7.03 -4.65
C ASP A 115 4.92 7.19 -4.91
N SER A 116 5.32 7.16 -6.19
CA SER A 116 6.71 7.44 -6.60
C SER A 116 7.13 8.84 -6.18
N PHE A 117 6.23 9.82 -6.30
CA PHE A 117 6.48 11.18 -5.84
C PHE A 117 6.45 11.29 -4.32
N ASP A 118 5.60 10.55 -3.59
CA ASP A 118 5.65 10.58 -2.12
C ASP A 118 7.03 10.21 -1.58
N LYS A 119 7.68 9.21 -2.18
CA LYS A 119 9.07 8.82 -1.83
C LYS A 119 10.08 9.93 -2.13
N ILE A 120 9.92 10.62 -3.25
CA ILE A 120 10.83 11.69 -3.68
C ILE A 120 10.63 12.94 -2.81
N LEU A 121 9.38 13.29 -2.51
CA LEU A 121 9.01 14.54 -1.87
C LEU A 121 9.12 14.49 -0.34
N THR A 122 9.04 13.31 0.28
CA THR A 122 9.12 13.15 1.73
C THR A 122 10.57 13.10 2.20
N ILE A 123 10.97 14.01 3.10
CA ILE A 123 12.34 14.13 3.62
C ILE A 123 12.33 14.13 5.14
N LYS A 124 13.07 13.20 5.76
CA LYS A 124 13.11 13.03 7.23
C LYS A 124 14.09 13.96 7.96
N GLU A 125 15.18 14.40 7.33
CA GLU A 125 16.23 15.20 8.00
C GLU A 125 16.04 16.72 7.83
N GLU A 126 15.89 17.45 8.95
CA GLU A 126 15.44 18.85 8.99
C GLU A 126 16.38 19.86 8.29
N GLU A 127 17.70 19.78 8.47
CA GLU A 127 18.62 20.80 7.94
C GLU A 127 18.91 20.61 6.43
N LYS A 128 19.02 19.36 5.97
CA LYS A 128 19.05 19.04 4.53
C LYS A 128 17.69 19.31 3.87
N SER A 129 16.59 19.24 4.63
CA SER A 129 15.25 19.39 4.07
C SER A 129 14.98 20.76 3.48
N LYS A 130 15.40 21.87 4.09
CA LYS A 130 14.97 23.21 3.62
C LYS A 130 15.42 23.47 2.17
N LYS A 131 16.70 23.21 1.86
CA LYS A 131 17.25 23.37 0.50
C LYS A 131 16.59 22.42 -0.49
N MET A 132 16.29 21.19 -0.07
CA MET A 132 15.63 20.20 -0.93
C MET A 132 14.16 20.56 -1.21
N TRP A 133 13.42 21.05 -0.23
CA TRP A 133 12.06 21.55 -0.44
C TRP A 133 12.01 22.74 -1.38
N GLU A 134 12.91 23.72 -1.21
CA GLU A 134 13.03 24.86 -2.12
C GLU A 134 13.39 24.37 -3.54
N SER A 135 14.25 23.35 -3.64
CA SER A 135 14.58 22.70 -4.92
C SER A 135 13.37 22.02 -5.55
N HIS A 136 12.62 21.20 -4.81
CA HIS A 136 11.41 20.54 -5.31
C HIS A 136 10.34 21.55 -5.71
N TYR A 137 10.11 22.58 -4.90
CA TYR A 137 9.16 23.63 -5.21
C TYR A 137 9.57 24.38 -6.49
N LYS A 138 10.84 24.77 -6.62
CA LYS A 138 11.37 25.43 -7.82
C LYS A 138 11.23 24.54 -9.05
N LYS A 139 11.53 23.25 -8.92
CA LYS A 139 11.46 22.27 -10.00
C LYS A 139 10.02 22.05 -10.47
N ILE A 140 9.08 21.83 -9.56
CA ILE A 140 7.66 21.66 -9.88
C ILE A 140 7.06 22.98 -10.40
N SER A 141 7.48 24.13 -9.89
CA SER A 141 7.03 25.44 -10.41
C SER A 141 7.54 25.71 -11.82
N LYS A 142 8.78 25.31 -12.13
CA LYS A 142 9.31 25.32 -13.49
C LYS A 142 8.48 24.42 -14.41
N TRP A 143 8.22 23.17 -13.99
CA TRP A 143 7.39 22.23 -14.74
C TRP A 143 5.99 22.80 -15.03
N SER A 144 5.31 23.32 -14.01
CA SER A 144 4.01 24.00 -14.13
C SER A 144 4.03 25.16 -15.13
N SER A 145 5.12 25.95 -15.17
CA SER A 145 5.25 27.08 -16.10
C SER A 145 5.49 26.62 -17.55
N GLU A 146 6.21 25.51 -17.75
CA GLU A 146 6.48 24.94 -19.07
C GLU A 146 5.27 24.19 -19.64
N TYR A 147 4.38 23.68 -18.78
CA TYR A 147 3.22 22.86 -19.15
C TYR A 147 1.94 23.32 -18.42
N PRO A 148 1.43 24.54 -18.70
CA PRO A 148 0.32 25.14 -17.95
C PRO A 148 -1.00 24.36 -18.06
N ASP A 149 -1.20 23.58 -19.13
CA ASP A 149 -2.42 22.80 -19.37
C ASP A 149 -2.39 21.41 -18.72
N ILE A 150 -1.26 21.03 -18.12
CA ILE A 150 -1.12 19.74 -17.45
C ILE A 150 -1.40 19.89 -15.96
N ALA A 151 -2.36 19.11 -15.46
CA ALA A 151 -2.76 19.14 -14.06
C ALA A 151 -1.69 18.59 -13.09
N LEU A 152 -0.84 17.66 -13.54
CA LEU A 152 0.10 16.95 -12.68
C LEU A 152 1.01 17.85 -11.82
N PRO A 153 1.74 18.85 -12.37
CA PRO A 153 2.57 19.74 -11.55
C PRO A 153 1.78 20.43 -10.44
N GLU A 154 0.53 20.81 -10.70
CA GLU A 154 -0.34 21.47 -9.73
C GLU A 154 -0.78 20.52 -8.61
N ILE A 155 -1.14 19.27 -8.96
CA ILE A 155 -1.42 18.22 -7.97
C ILE A 155 -0.18 17.94 -7.11
N LEU A 156 1.01 17.87 -7.72
CA LEU A 156 2.26 17.67 -6.98
C LEU A 156 2.61 18.84 -6.05
N LYS A 157 2.24 20.09 -6.38
CA LYS A 157 2.40 21.21 -5.44
C LYS A 157 1.50 21.04 -4.21
N ALA A 158 0.26 20.60 -4.39
CA ALA A 158 -0.63 20.30 -3.25
C ALA A 158 -0.07 19.16 -2.37
N LYS A 159 0.41 18.09 -3.01
CA LYS A 159 1.05 16.95 -2.34
C LYS A 159 2.33 17.36 -1.60
N LEU A 160 3.15 18.24 -2.18
CA LEU A 160 4.33 18.82 -1.56
C LEU A 160 3.99 19.62 -0.29
N LEU A 161 2.91 20.42 -0.33
CA LEU A 161 2.44 21.18 0.84
C LEU A 161 2.00 20.25 1.97
N LEU A 162 1.23 19.20 1.64
CA LEU A 162 0.80 18.19 2.61
C LEU A 162 1.98 17.40 3.18
N ALA A 163 2.91 16.95 2.35
CA ALA A 163 4.13 16.26 2.78
C ALA A 163 4.96 17.15 3.71
N ARG A 164 5.02 18.46 3.45
CA ARG A 164 5.69 19.41 4.33
C ARG A 164 4.97 19.61 5.65
N ALA A 165 3.64 19.54 5.68
CA ALA A 165 2.92 19.46 6.95
C ALA A 165 3.40 18.21 7.73
N TRP A 166 3.31 17.03 7.12
CA TRP A 166 3.66 15.75 7.77
C TRP A 166 5.08 15.71 8.32
N GLN A 167 6.03 16.39 7.66
CA GLN A 167 7.38 16.56 8.17
C GLN A 167 7.40 17.22 9.56
N TYR A 168 6.66 18.32 9.76
CA TYR A 168 6.61 18.99 11.06
C TYR A 168 5.85 18.16 12.11
N ARG A 169 4.78 17.47 11.70
CA ARG A 169 4.00 16.61 12.61
C ARG A 169 4.79 15.38 13.06
N GLY A 170 5.66 14.85 12.20
CA GLY A 170 6.42 13.63 12.46
C GLY A 170 5.53 12.39 12.64
N GLU A 171 6.18 11.25 12.91
CA GLU A 171 5.51 9.94 13.00
C GLU A 171 5.04 9.62 14.44
N GLY A 172 5.45 10.41 15.43
CA GLY A 172 5.17 10.18 16.85
C GLY A 172 3.72 10.50 17.28
N TYR A 173 3.44 10.30 18.57
CA TYR A 173 2.17 10.74 19.16
C TYR A 173 2.06 12.27 19.07
N ILE A 174 0.84 12.79 18.94
CA ILE A 174 0.64 14.25 18.86
C ILE A 174 1.17 14.98 20.10
N SER A 175 1.14 14.29 21.26
CA SER A 175 1.67 14.78 22.53
C SER A 175 3.19 14.93 22.55
N THR A 176 3.92 14.30 21.62
CA THR A 176 5.39 14.41 21.52
C THR A 176 5.83 15.50 20.54
N VAL A 177 4.89 16.19 19.89
CA VAL A 177 5.18 17.22 18.88
C VAL A 177 5.31 18.58 19.57
N SER A 178 6.39 19.31 19.27
CA SER A 178 6.59 20.64 19.85
C SER A 178 5.52 21.63 19.38
N THR A 179 5.23 22.65 20.20
CA THR A 179 4.25 23.70 19.86
C THR A 179 4.59 24.42 18.55
N GLU A 180 5.87 24.67 18.28
CA GLU A 180 6.30 25.29 17.03
C GLU A 180 6.06 24.37 15.83
N ASN A 181 6.35 23.07 15.96
CA ASN A 181 6.06 22.10 14.91
C ASN A 181 4.56 21.94 14.67
N LEU A 182 3.72 21.98 15.72
CA LEU A 182 2.27 21.98 15.57
C LEU A 182 1.76 23.24 14.83
N LYS A 183 2.38 24.40 15.09
CA LYS A 183 2.07 25.63 14.37
C LYS A 183 2.44 25.52 12.89
N GLN A 184 3.61 24.95 12.57
CA GLN A 184 4.03 24.72 11.18
C GLN A 184 3.17 23.67 10.48
N TRP A 185 2.81 22.57 11.16
CA TRP A 185 1.84 21.58 10.69
C TRP A 185 0.55 22.26 10.23
N ASN A 186 -0.09 23.03 11.13
CA ASN A 186 -1.33 23.74 10.81
C ASN A 186 -1.14 24.75 9.67
N THR A 187 0.01 25.43 9.62
CA THR A 187 0.32 26.38 8.54
C THR A 187 0.37 25.71 7.18
N TYR A 188 1.09 24.59 7.04
CA TYR A 188 1.22 23.89 5.75
C TYR A 188 -0.06 23.14 5.37
N LEU A 189 -0.79 22.62 6.35
CA LEU A 189 -2.09 22.00 6.12
C LEU A 189 -3.11 23.02 5.59
N THR A 190 -3.15 24.23 6.16
CA THR A 190 -3.98 25.34 5.67
C THR A 190 -3.56 25.75 4.27
N LYS A 191 -2.25 25.85 3.98
CA LYS A 191 -1.76 26.13 2.62
C LYS A 191 -2.21 25.07 1.61
N ALA A 192 -2.13 23.78 1.96
CA ALA A 192 -2.60 22.69 1.10
C ALA A 192 -4.11 22.80 0.85
N ASN A 193 -4.91 23.08 1.90
CA ASN A 193 -6.34 23.31 1.79
C ASN A 193 -6.68 24.47 0.84
N ASP A 194 -6.03 25.63 1.04
CA ASP A 194 -6.26 26.82 0.23
C ASP A 194 -5.83 26.59 -1.22
N TYR A 195 -4.73 25.86 -1.43
CA TYR A 195 -4.28 25.50 -2.77
C TYR A 195 -5.34 24.68 -3.50
N LEU A 196 -5.80 23.58 -2.88
CA LEU A 196 -6.79 22.68 -3.47
C LEU A 196 -8.13 23.38 -3.74
N ASN A 197 -8.65 24.11 -2.75
CA ASN A 197 -10.02 24.62 -2.78
C ASN A 197 -10.14 26.01 -3.42
N HIS A 198 -9.06 26.78 -3.53
CA HIS A 198 -9.09 28.13 -4.11
C HIS A 198 -8.18 28.32 -5.33
N LYS A 199 -7.06 27.61 -5.44
CA LYS A 199 -6.16 27.75 -6.61
C LYS A 199 -6.48 26.76 -7.71
N ILE A 200 -6.75 25.51 -7.35
CA ILE A 200 -6.97 24.43 -8.32
C ILE A 200 -8.27 23.63 -8.11
N PRO A 201 -9.42 24.27 -7.73
CA PRO A 201 -10.65 23.53 -7.47
C PRO A 201 -11.19 22.83 -8.72
N SER A 202 -10.91 23.36 -9.90
CA SER A 202 -11.33 22.76 -11.18
C SER A 202 -10.69 21.40 -11.44
N LEU A 203 -9.49 21.13 -10.89
CA LEU A 203 -8.77 19.87 -11.07
C LEU A 203 -9.45 18.69 -10.36
N SER A 204 -10.38 18.95 -9.44
CA SER A 204 -11.26 17.91 -8.87
C SER A 204 -12.09 17.18 -9.93
N ASN A 205 -12.30 17.76 -11.11
CA ASN A 205 -12.99 17.10 -12.22
C ASN A 205 -12.06 16.29 -13.13
N VAL A 206 -10.75 16.44 -12.98
CA VAL A 206 -9.72 15.94 -13.92
C VAL A 206 -8.94 14.79 -13.30
N ASP A 207 -8.51 14.94 -12.06
CA ASP A 207 -7.59 14.01 -11.41
C ASP A 207 -8.16 13.49 -10.08
N PRO A 208 -8.35 12.16 -9.93
CA PRO A 208 -8.86 11.60 -8.70
C PRO A 208 -7.91 11.75 -7.49
N GLU A 209 -6.60 11.96 -7.72
CA GLU A 209 -5.64 12.21 -6.65
C GLU A 209 -5.90 13.54 -5.92
N TRP A 210 -6.50 14.52 -6.61
CA TRP A 210 -6.98 15.76 -5.97
C TRP A 210 -7.89 15.44 -4.77
N HIS A 211 -8.78 14.45 -4.93
CA HIS A 211 -9.70 14.05 -3.87
C HIS A 211 -8.99 13.33 -2.72
N VAL A 212 -7.97 12.52 -3.01
CA VAL A 212 -7.17 11.83 -1.97
C VAL A 212 -6.49 12.86 -1.08
N ILE A 213 -5.78 13.83 -1.68
CA ILE A 213 -5.09 14.89 -0.93
C ILE A 213 -6.11 15.76 -0.17
N ASN A 214 -7.24 16.09 -0.79
CA ASN A 214 -8.28 16.88 -0.13
C ASN A 214 -8.94 16.16 1.06
N LEU A 215 -9.13 14.83 0.98
CA LEU A 215 -9.64 14.04 2.11
C LEU A 215 -8.63 14.00 3.26
N ASP A 216 -7.35 13.77 2.96
CA ASP A 216 -6.27 13.79 3.94
C ASP A 216 -6.20 15.16 4.65
N VAL A 217 -6.13 16.25 3.86
CA VAL A 217 -6.15 17.62 4.40
C VAL A 217 -7.38 17.87 5.26
N LYS A 218 -8.58 17.44 4.81
CA LYS A 218 -9.82 17.65 5.56
C LYS A 218 -9.88 16.86 6.86
N ASN A 219 -9.27 15.69 6.90
CA ASN A 219 -9.24 14.85 8.09
C ASN A 219 -8.41 15.48 9.22
N PHE A 220 -7.34 16.18 8.86
CA PHE A 220 -6.40 16.76 9.83
C PHE A 220 -6.62 18.24 10.10
N LEU A 221 -7.30 18.94 9.20
CA LEU A 221 -7.79 20.28 9.44
C LEU A 221 -9.10 20.13 10.22
N ASN A 222 -9.39 21.01 11.18
CA ASN A 222 -10.52 20.93 12.11
C ASN A 222 -11.92 21.11 11.43
N ASN A 223 -12.18 20.34 10.37
CA ASN A 223 -13.44 20.25 9.66
C ASN A 223 -14.41 19.37 10.46
N SER A 224 -15.69 19.61 10.25
CA SER A 224 -16.74 18.75 10.79
C SER A 224 -16.80 17.41 10.05
N GLU A 225 -17.27 16.39 10.76
CA GLU A 225 -17.59 15.06 10.21
C GLU A 225 -18.48 15.14 8.95
N LEU A 226 -19.41 16.10 8.93
CA LEU A 226 -20.30 16.33 7.80
C LEU A 226 -19.55 16.83 6.55
N GLU A 227 -18.55 17.69 6.72
CA GLU A 227 -17.73 18.21 5.62
C GLU A 227 -16.84 17.12 5.03
N TYR A 228 -16.26 16.26 5.88
CA TYR A 228 -15.48 15.11 5.43
C TYR A 228 -16.36 14.14 4.63
N LYS A 229 -17.51 13.73 5.17
CA LYS A 229 -18.46 12.83 4.50
C LYS A 229 -18.92 13.37 3.15
N ARG A 230 -19.25 14.66 3.06
CA ARG A 230 -19.61 15.30 1.77
C ARG A 230 -18.46 15.25 0.75
N ALA A 231 -17.22 15.50 1.19
CA ALA A 231 -16.06 15.41 0.31
C ALA A 231 -15.84 13.97 -0.18
N LEU A 232 -16.01 12.98 0.70
CA LEU A 232 -15.88 11.56 0.38
C LEU A 232 -16.98 11.07 -0.56
N GLU A 233 -18.23 11.47 -0.34
CA GLU A 233 -19.34 11.17 -1.24
C GLU A 233 -19.12 11.79 -2.63
N ASN A 234 -18.68 13.05 -2.69
CA ASN A 234 -18.34 13.69 -3.96
C ASN A 234 -17.22 12.95 -4.70
N ALA A 235 -16.15 12.56 -3.99
CA ALA A 235 -15.04 11.81 -4.55
C ALA A 235 -15.49 10.44 -5.09
N THR A 236 -16.23 9.68 -4.29
CA THR A 236 -16.69 8.32 -4.65
C THR A 236 -17.82 8.32 -5.68
N ASN A 237 -18.60 9.39 -5.81
CA ASN A 237 -19.55 9.54 -6.92
C ASN A 237 -18.84 9.85 -8.24
N ARG A 238 -17.75 10.63 -8.19
CA ARG A 238 -17.03 11.07 -9.40
C ARG A 238 -16.05 10.03 -9.90
N PHE A 239 -15.30 9.42 -9.00
CA PHE A 239 -14.26 8.43 -9.30
C PHE A 239 -14.51 7.14 -8.50
N PRO A 240 -15.66 6.47 -8.69
CA PRO A 240 -16.07 5.34 -7.86
C PRO A 240 -15.04 4.21 -7.83
N TYR A 241 -14.27 4.02 -8.89
CA TYR A 241 -13.33 2.90 -9.00
C TYR A 241 -11.91 3.23 -8.55
N TYR A 242 -11.59 4.48 -8.19
CA TYR A 242 -10.24 4.87 -7.77
C TYR A 242 -10.00 4.48 -6.31
N TYR A 243 -9.35 3.32 -6.11
CA TYR A 243 -9.16 2.70 -4.80
C TYR A 243 -8.50 3.57 -3.73
N PRO A 244 -7.53 4.46 -4.06
CA PRO A 244 -6.91 5.33 -3.06
C PRO A 244 -7.88 6.20 -2.26
N ILE A 245 -9.02 6.60 -2.83
CA ILE A 245 -10.05 7.34 -2.08
C ILE A 245 -10.54 6.53 -0.87
N TYR A 246 -10.82 5.24 -1.08
CA TYR A 246 -11.30 4.34 -0.03
C TYR A 246 -10.19 3.95 0.93
N PHE A 247 -8.98 3.69 0.43
CA PHE A 247 -7.85 3.31 1.26
C PHE A 247 -7.43 4.45 2.19
N ASN A 248 -7.38 5.68 1.66
CA ASN A 248 -7.13 6.88 2.47
C ASN A 248 -8.18 7.04 3.57
N ALA A 249 -9.46 6.90 3.25
CA ALA A 249 -10.54 7.03 4.24
C ALA A 249 -10.49 5.95 5.33
N VAL A 250 -10.22 4.69 4.97
CA VAL A 250 -10.04 3.60 5.96
C VAL A 250 -8.88 3.88 6.89
N VAL A 251 -7.74 4.30 6.35
CA VAL A 251 -6.51 4.47 7.15
C VAL A 251 -6.60 5.70 8.03
N TYR A 252 -7.00 6.85 7.49
CA TYR A 252 -6.83 8.14 8.17
C TYR A 252 -8.08 8.62 8.88
N HIS A 253 -9.27 8.16 8.51
CA HIS A 253 -10.52 8.65 9.07
C HIS A 253 -11.25 7.60 9.90
N TYR A 254 -11.44 6.40 9.38
CA TYR A 254 -12.22 5.36 10.07
C TYR A 254 -11.39 4.47 11.01
N SER A 255 -10.06 4.56 10.99
CA SER A 255 -9.24 3.70 11.85
C SER A 255 -9.27 4.14 13.32
N PRO A 256 -9.17 3.19 14.28
CA PRO A 256 -9.11 3.50 15.71
C PRO A 256 -8.01 4.50 16.09
N LYS A 257 -6.88 4.45 15.39
CA LYS A 257 -5.73 5.36 15.60
C LYS A 257 -6.12 6.84 15.44
N TRP A 258 -7.11 7.14 14.61
CA TRP A 258 -7.54 8.51 14.31
C TRP A 258 -8.95 8.83 14.82
N GLY A 259 -9.46 8.05 15.79
CA GLY A 259 -10.75 8.32 16.46
C GLY A 259 -11.96 7.64 15.81
N GLY A 260 -11.74 6.83 14.78
CA GLY A 260 -12.76 5.91 14.26
C GLY A 260 -12.84 4.61 15.06
N ASP A 261 -13.47 3.59 14.49
CA ASP A 261 -13.58 2.26 15.09
C ASP A 261 -13.82 1.17 14.02
N TYR A 262 -13.75 -0.10 14.43
CA TYR A 262 -13.91 -1.23 13.51
C TYR A 262 -15.35 -1.41 12.99
N GLU A 263 -16.37 -0.88 13.67
CA GLU A 263 -17.75 -0.92 13.20
C GLU A 263 -17.95 0.08 12.05
N GLN A 264 -17.34 1.26 12.17
CA GLN A 264 -17.29 2.27 11.11
C GLN A 264 -16.55 1.75 9.88
N ILE A 265 -15.43 1.02 10.07
CA ILE A 265 -14.72 0.36 8.96
C ILE A 265 -15.63 -0.62 8.23
N GLU A 266 -16.40 -1.45 8.93
CA GLU A 266 -17.29 -2.42 8.28
C GLU A 266 -18.42 -1.74 7.51
N LYS A 267 -19.07 -0.74 8.12
CA LYS A 267 -20.07 0.10 7.43
C LYS A 267 -19.48 0.76 6.19
N PHE A 268 -18.24 1.25 6.29
CA PHE A 268 -17.55 1.87 5.16
C PHE A 268 -17.17 0.86 4.07
N ALA A 269 -16.78 -0.37 4.43
CA ALA A 269 -16.49 -1.43 3.46
C ALA A 269 -17.72 -1.76 2.61
N HIS A 270 -18.90 -1.86 3.22
CA HIS A 270 -20.16 -2.03 2.49
C HIS A 270 -20.55 -0.79 1.66
N PHE A 271 -20.31 0.41 2.17
CA PHE A 271 -20.48 1.64 1.37
C PHE A 271 -19.60 1.61 0.12
N ALA A 272 -18.32 1.22 0.23
CA ALA A 272 -17.42 1.11 -0.90
C ALA A 272 -17.91 0.09 -1.94
N VAL A 273 -18.45 -1.05 -1.50
CA VAL A 273 -19.10 -2.01 -2.41
C VAL A 273 -20.28 -1.36 -3.12
N SER A 274 -21.15 -0.64 -2.40
CA SER A 274 -22.32 0.01 -3.02
C SER A 274 -21.94 0.99 -4.14
N LYS A 275 -20.75 1.60 -4.07
CA LYS A 275 -20.22 2.51 -5.09
C LYS A 275 -19.54 1.80 -6.26
N THR A 276 -19.00 0.60 -6.04
CA THR A 276 -18.14 -0.09 -7.02
C THR A 276 -18.74 -1.35 -7.63
N ASN A 277 -19.85 -1.85 -7.07
CA ASN A 277 -20.42 -3.15 -7.41
C ASN A 277 -20.66 -3.36 -8.92
N ALA A 278 -21.00 -2.30 -9.65
CA ALA A 278 -21.26 -2.37 -11.09
C ALA A 278 -20.06 -2.86 -11.93
N LYS A 279 -18.81 -2.60 -11.50
CA LYS A 279 -17.58 -3.00 -12.24
C LYS A 279 -16.69 -3.96 -11.45
N GLU A 280 -16.71 -3.86 -10.12
CA GLU A 280 -15.80 -4.60 -9.24
C GLU A 280 -16.51 -5.69 -8.42
N GLY A 281 -17.85 -5.79 -8.49
CA GLY A 281 -18.59 -6.70 -7.62
C GLY A 281 -18.33 -6.40 -6.15
N THR A 282 -17.95 -7.41 -5.40
CA THR A 282 -17.60 -7.29 -3.98
C THR A 282 -16.12 -7.02 -3.73
N ALA A 283 -15.25 -7.08 -4.76
CA ALA A 283 -13.79 -7.09 -4.65
C ALA A 283 -13.16 -5.97 -3.79
N ILE A 284 -13.77 -4.79 -3.73
CA ILE A 284 -13.25 -3.68 -2.89
C ILE A 284 -13.31 -4.01 -1.40
N TYR A 285 -14.25 -4.86 -0.97
CA TYR A 285 -14.41 -5.23 0.44
C TYR A 285 -13.15 -5.94 0.97
N SER A 286 -12.66 -6.96 0.26
CA SER A 286 -11.43 -7.66 0.65
C SER A 286 -10.19 -6.80 0.48
N ARG A 287 -10.18 -5.81 -0.43
CA ARG A 287 -9.08 -4.86 -0.54
C ARG A 287 -9.05 -3.86 0.62
N ILE A 288 -10.20 -3.40 1.09
CA ILE A 288 -10.30 -2.60 2.32
C ILE A 288 -9.76 -3.40 3.51
N TYR A 289 -10.20 -4.64 3.68
CA TYR A 289 -9.71 -5.48 4.77
C TYR A 289 -8.25 -5.90 4.64
N TRP A 290 -7.72 -5.96 3.42
CA TRP A 290 -6.27 -6.07 3.21
C TRP A 290 -5.53 -4.84 3.74
N VAL A 291 -6.01 -3.63 3.44
CA VAL A 291 -5.44 -2.39 3.99
C VAL A 291 -5.55 -2.35 5.52
N VAL A 292 -6.68 -2.78 6.08
CA VAL A 292 -6.87 -2.92 7.55
C VAL A 292 -5.83 -3.85 8.14
N ALA A 293 -5.66 -5.05 7.59
CA ALA A 293 -4.69 -6.04 8.07
C ALA A 293 -3.23 -5.58 7.94
N ASP A 294 -2.92 -4.70 6.98
CA ASP A 294 -1.57 -4.20 6.73
C ASP A 294 -1.20 -2.97 7.57
N ASN A 295 -2.20 -2.14 7.94
CA ASN A 295 -1.96 -0.82 8.55
C ASN A 295 -2.41 -0.73 10.01
N MET A 296 -3.08 -1.75 10.54
CA MET A 296 -3.61 -1.75 11.91
C MET A 296 -2.98 -2.90 12.70
N GLU A 297 -2.62 -2.62 13.95
CA GLU A 297 -2.10 -3.62 14.89
C GLU A 297 -3.26 -4.50 15.37
N ILE A 298 -3.61 -5.51 14.57
CA ILE A 298 -4.70 -6.45 14.85
C ILE A 298 -4.13 -7.86 14.90
N ASP A 299 -4.17 -8.50 16.07
CA ASP A 299 -3.66 -9.85 16.25
C ASP A 299 -4.59 -10.88 15.59
N ASN A 300 -5.90 -10.68 15.71
CA ASN A 300 -6.90 -11.51 15.07
C ASN A 300 -8.03 -10.68 14.44
N LEU A 301 -7.93 -10.48 13.13
CA LEU A 301 -8.89 -9.69 12.34
C LEU A 301 -10.35 -10.11 12.56
N ARG A 302 -10.61 -11.41 12.74
CA ARG A 302 -11.98 -11.92 12.92
C ARG A 302 -12.54 -11.68 14.32
N LYS A 303 -11.68 -11.59 15.35
CA LYS A 303 -12.10 -11.36 16.74
C LYS A 303 -12.16 -9.90 17.09
N GLU A 304 -11.30 -9.10 16.48
CA GLU A 304 -11.08 -7.70 16.86
C GLU A 304 -11.73 -6.72 15.88
N SER A 305 -12.27 -7.19 14.76
CA SER A 305 -13.02 -6.38 13.83
C SER A 305 -14.41 -6.95 13.53
N TYR A 306 -15.22 -6.19 12.79
CA TYR A 306 -16.57 -6.56 12.37
C TYR A 306 -16.61 -7.24 11.00
N ILE A 307 -15.48 -7.78 10.53
CA ILE A 307 -15.40 -8.44 9.22
C ILE A 307 -16.43 -9.56 9.06
N ASP A 308 -17.29 -9.46 8.06
CA ASP A 308 -18.09 -10.59 7.57
C ASP A 308 -17.15 -11.54 6.82
N TRP A 309 -16.72 -12.59 7.52
CA TRP A 309 -15.78 -13.55 6.96
C TRP A 309 -16.31 -14.32 5.74
N GLN A 310 -17.63 -14.58 5.67
CA GLN A 310 -18.19 -15.25 4.51
C GLN A 310 -18.17 -14.32 3.29
N TYR A 311 -18.52 -13.04 3.50
CA TYR A 311 -18.47 -12.01 2.47
C TYR A 311 -17.03 -11.71 2.03
N PHE A 312 -16.08 -11.64 2.97
CA PHE A 312 -14.65 -11.48 2.68
C PHE A 312 -14.14 -12.57 1.76
N ARG A 313 -14.40 -13.85 2.05
CA ARG A 313 -13.95 -14.97 1.19
C ARG A 313 -14.52 -14.88 -0.22
N LYS A 314 -15.79 -14.46 -0.37
CA LYS A 314 -16.39 -14.20 -1.69
C LYS A 314 -15.63 -13.11 -2.42
N SER A 315 -15.39 -11.97 -1.76
CA SER A 315 -14.64 -10.84 -2.32
C SER A 315 -13.21 -11.22 -2.71
N VAL A 316 -12.51 -12.02 -1.89
CA VAL A 316 -11.17 -12.52 -2.20
C VAL A 316 -11.18 -13.35 -3.49
N ARG A 317 -12.14 -14.27 -3.65
CA ARG A 317 -12.25 -15.07 -4.87
C ARG A 317 -12.49 -14.20 -6.11
N GLU A 318 -13.29 -13.15 -6.00
CA GLU A 318 -13.49 -12.20 -7.10
C GLU A 318 -12.20 -11.44 -7.45
N VAL A 319 -11.40 -11.04 -6.45
CA VAL A 319 -10.08 -10.44 -6.68
C VAL A 319 -9.14 -11.43 -7.36
N LEU A 320 -9.00 -12.65 -6.84
CA LEU A 320 -8.07 -13.67 -7.37
C LEU A 320 -8.48 -14.16 -8.77
N LYS A 321 -9.78 -14.18 -9.07
CA LYS A 321 -10.31 -14.49 -10.41
C LYS A 321 -9.91 -13.44 -11.44
N LYS A 322 -10.00 -12.16 -11.06
CA LYS A 322 -9.75 -11.00 -11.95
C LYS A 322 -8.27 -10.62 -12.04
N TYR A 323 -7.52 -10.82 -10.95
CA TYR A 323 -6.13 -10.43 -10.78
C TYR A 323 -5.32 -11.57 -10.14
N PRO A 324 -5.07 -12.66 -10.88
CA PRO A 324 -4.37 -13.84 -10.39
C PRO A 324 -2.87 -13.59 -10.30
N ASP A 325 -2.44 -12.82 -9.31
CA ASP A 325 -1.02 -12.55 -9.08
C ASP A 325 -0.58 -13.19 -7.75
N GLN A 326 0.61 -13.78 -7.72
CA GLN A 326 1.21 -14.40 -6.54
C GLN A 326 1.20 -13.46 -5.33
N TRP A 327 1.34 -12.15 -5.56
CA TRP A 327 1.23 -11.15 -4.51
C TRP A 327 -0.17 -11.10 -3.88
N ASN A 328 -1.25 -11.17 -4.68
CA ASN A 328 -2.61 -11.24 -4.14
C ASN A 328 -2.83 -12.54 -3.35
N PHE A 329 -2.37 -13.68 -3.89
CA PHE A 329 -2.47 -14.96 -3.20
C PHE A 329 -1.75 -14.93 -1.86
N ALA A 330 -0.49 -14.49 -1.83
CA ALA A 330 0.32 -14.42 -0.61
C ALA A 330 -0.33 -13.54 0.47
N ASN A 331 -0.85 -12.36 0.11
CA ASN A 331 -1.52 -11.46 1.05
C ASN A 331 -2.80 -12.09 1.63
N TYR A 332 -3.65 -12.70 0.79
CA TYR A 332 -4.90 -13.30 1.27
C TYR A 332 -4.70 -14.62 2.03
N ILE A 333 -3.67 -15.39 1.66
CA ILE A 333 -3.21 -16.55 2.44
C ILE A 333 -2.77 -16.12 3.83
N TYR A 334 -1.94 -15.06 3.90
CA TYR A 334 -1.48 -14.56 5.19
C TYR A 334 -2.67 -14.18 6.08
N ILE A 335 -3.64 -13.44 5.56
CA ILE A 335 -4.86 -13.06 6.31
C ILE A 335 -5.65 -14.29 6.75
N SER A 336 -5.95 -15.25 5.86
CA SER A 336 -6.74 -16.44 6.20
C SER A 336 -6.05 -17.35 7.21
N CYS A 337 -4.72 -17.43 7.14
CA CYS A 337 -3.85 -18.15 8.06
C CYS A 337 -3.86 -17.51 9.46
N GLN A 338 -3.81 -16.17 9.56
CA GLN A 338 -3.89 -15.47 10.86
C GLN A 338 -5.23 -15.70 11.56
N VAL A 339 -6.35 -15.67 10.81
CA VAL A 339 -7.68 -15.91 11.38
C VAL A 339 -8.05 -17.39 11.56
N LYS A 340 -7.09 -18.29 11.29
CA LYS A 340 -7.21 -19.75 11.46
C LYS A 340 -8.31 -20.43 10.61
N ASP A 341 -8.60 -19.91 9.41
CA ASP A 341 -9.44 -20.62 8.43
C ASP A 341 -8.58 -21.57 7.58
N LYS A 342 -8.32 -22.76 8.10
CA LYS A 342 -7.50 -23.77 7.42
C LYS A 342 -8.04 -24.17 6.06
N LYS A 343 -9.36 -24.35 5.95
CA LYS A 343 -10.00 -24.77 4.69
C LYS A 343 -9.79 -23.73 3.60
N PHE A 344 -10.09 -22.47 3.91
CA PHE A 344 -9.91 -21.39 2.94
C PHE A 344 -8.43 -21.14 2.63
N THR A 345 -7.56 -21.17 3.64
CA THR A 345 -6.11 -21.06 3.43
C THR A 345 -5.58 -22.13 2.47
N SER A 346 -6.01 -23.39 2.66
CA SER A 346 -5.64 -24.51 1.79
C SER A 346 -6.18 -24.37 0.38
N GLU A 347 -7.40 -23.86 0.23
CA GLU A 347 -8.02 -23.57 -1.08
C GLU A 347 -7.18 -22.57 -1.88
N ILE A 348 -6.89 -21.40 -1.31
CA ILE A 348 -6.18 -20.34 -2.05
C ILE A 348 -4.67 -20.62 -2.21
N PHE A 349 -4.07 -21.46 -1.34
CA PHE A 349 -2.69 -21.94 -1.54
C PHE A 349 -2.51 -22.73 -2.84
N GLN A 350 -3.58 -23.31 -3.41
CA GLN A 350 -3.51 -24.01 -4.70
C GLN A 350 -3.12 -23.07 -5.86
N GLY A 351 -3.32 -21.75 -5.70
CA GLY A 351 -2.87 -20.74 -6.66
C GLY A 351 -1.40 -20.34 -6.51
N ILE A 352 -0.69 -20.81 -5.48
CA ILE A 352 0.75 -20.56 -5.33
C ILE A 352 1.52 -21.53 -6.24
N SER A 353 2.12 -21.00 -7.31
CA SER A 353 2.91 -21.77 -8.28
C SER A 353 4.40 -21.42 -8.26
N PHE A 354 4.78 -20.38 -7.53
CA PHE A 354 6.16 -19.91 -7.41
C PHE A 354 6.50 -19.68 -5.94
N HIS A 355 7.64 -20.20 -5.49
CA HIS A 355 8.21 -19.82 -4.20
C HIS A 355 9.03 -18.53 -4.39
N ASP A 356 8.36 -17.40 -4.25
CA ASP A 356 8.98 -16.07 -4.31
C ASP A 356 8.72 -15.31 -3.01
N LEU A 357 9.75 -15.26 -2.16
CA LEU A 357 9.68 -14.61 -0.85
C LEU A 357 9.41 -13.11 -0.93
N ASN A 358 9.60 -12.46 -2.09
CA ASN A 358 9.26 -11.04 -2.27
C ASN A 358 7.75 -10.77 -2.14
N ASN A 359 6.91 -11.79 -2.33
CA ASN A 359 5.46 -11.68 -2.15
C ASN A 359 5.00 -11.89 -0.70
N TRP A 360 5.90 -12.36 0.17
CA TRP A 360 5.59 -12.72 1.54
C TRP A 360 6.17 -11.72 2.53
N LYS A 361 5.56 -11.63 3.71
CA LYS A 361 6.06 -10.77 4.80
C LYS A 361 7.48 -11.15 5.21
N ASN A 362 7.76 -12.45 5.22
CA ASN A 362 9.06 -13.07 5.44
C ASN A 362 8.90 -14.59 5.22
N GLU A 363 10.03 -15.31 5.20
CA GLU A 363 10.08 -16.77 5.08
C GLU A 363 9.28 -17.49 6.18
N TYR A 364 9.38 -17.00 7.43
CA TYR A 364 8.65 -17.58 8.56
C TYR A 364 7.13 -17.56 8.37
N ALA A 365 6.58 -16.47 7.82
CA ALA A 365 5.16 -16.36 7.50
C ALA A 365 4.73 -17.33 6.41
N TYR A 366 5.54 -17.50 5.36
CA TYR A 366 5.28 -18.47 4.30
C TYR A 366 5.25 -19.90 4.85
N GLU A 367 6.32 -20.34 5.52
CA GLU A 367 6.46 -21.69 6.06
C GLU A 367 5.32 -22.05 7.02
N ASN A 368 5.00 -21.14 7.95
CA ASN A 368 3.94 -21.37 8.92
C ASN A 368 2.58 -21.52 8.25
N CYS A 369 2.27 -20.67 7.28
CA CYS A 369 0.98 -20.74 6.60
C CYS A 369 0.90 -21.95 5.67
N LEU A 370 2.01 -22.35 5.06
CA LEU A 370 2.10 -23.58 4.27
C LEU A 370 1.87 -24.82 5.15
N ALA A 371 2.56 -24.90 6.29
CA ALA A 371 2.38 -26.00 7.23
C ALA A 371 0.94 -26.03 7.79
N PHE A 372 0.38 -24.85 8.10
CA PHE A 372 -1.02 -24.72 8.52
C PHE A 372 -2.01 -25.23 7.48
N ALA A 373 -1.81 -24.88 6.21
CA ALA A 373 -2.62 -25.37 5.10
C ALA A 373 -2.52 -26.90 4.96
N LYS A 374 -1.31 -27.45 5.07
CA LYS A 374 -1.05 -28.89 4.90
C LYS A 374 -1.41 -29.74 6.13
N GLY A 375 -1.49 -29.15 7.31
CA GLY A 375 -1.59 -29.92 8.56
C GLY A 375 -0.27 -30.53 9.04
N THR A 376 0.84 -29.89 8.72
CA THR A 376 2.21 -30.35 9.02
C THR A 376 2.93 -29.42 10.00
N GLU A 377 2.18 -28.70 10.85
CA GLU A 377 2.73 -27.74 11.82
C GLU A 377 3.70 -28.42 12.80
N ASP A 378 3.34 -29.59 13.31
CA ASP A 378 4.19 -30.35 14.24
C ASP A 378 5.50 -30.81 13.58
N GLU A 379 5.46 -31.15 12.28
CA GLU A 379 6.64 -31.53 11.51
C GLU A 379 7.58 -30.33 11.33
N LEU A 380 7.02 -29.17 10.95
CA LEU A 380 7.77 -27.92 10.83
C LEU A 380 8.43 -27.52 12.16
N MET A 381 7.73 -27.69 13.29
CA MET A 381 8.28 -27.39 14.60
C MET A 381 9.45 -28.31 14.96
N LYS A 382 9.32 -29.63 14.72
CA LYS A 382 10.43 -30.59 14.93
C LYS A 382 11.64 -30.28 14.04
N GLU A 383 11.41 -29.89 12.78
CA GLU A 383 12.50 -29.53 11.88
C GLU A 383 13.26 -28.29 12.39
N ARG A 384 12.53 -27.27 12.85
CA ARG A 384 13.13 -26.05 13.42
C ARG A 384 13.88 -26.32 14.72
N GLU A 385 13.30 -27.13 15.61
CA GLU A 385 13.97 -27.58 16.84
C GLU A 385 15.27 -28.31 16.51
N HIS A 386 15.25 -29.22 15.54
CA HIS A 386 16.44 -29.94 15.10
C HIS A 386 17.52 -28.98 14.55
N LYS A 387 17.15 -28.08 13.63
CA LYS A 387 18.06 -27.05 13.08
C LYS A 387 18.66 -26.17 14.17
N TYR A 388 17.84 -25.73 15.13
CA TYR A 388 18.28 -24.94 16.27
C TYR A 388 19.28 -25.70 17.16
N MET A 389 19.00 -26.98 17.44
CA MET A 389 19.92 -27.82 18.22
C MET A 389 21.24 -28.07 17.50
N GLU A 390 21.24 -28.29 16.19
CA GLU A 390 22.47 -28.42 15.41
C GLU A 390 23.29 -27.11 15.38
N GLN A 391 22.61 -25.97 15.27
CA GLN A 391 23.28 -24.66 15.35
C GLN A 391 23.88 -24.42 16.75
N LEU A 392 23.14 -24.75 17.82
CA LEU A 392 23.65 -24.68 19.20
C LEU A 392 24.88 -25.56 19.40
N LYS A 393 24.87 -26.80 18.91
CA LYS A 393 26.05 -27.69 18.97
C LYS A 393 27.27 -27.11 18.28
N LYS A 394 27.06 -26.40 17.17
CA LYS A 394 28.12 -25.76 16.40
C LYS A 394 28.68 -24.52 17.10
N ASP A 395 27.81 -23.70 17.68
CA ASP A 395 28.21 -22.44 18.32
C ASP A 395 28.79 -22.65 19.73
N TYR A 396 28.40 -23.74 20.39
CA TYR A 396 28.73 -24.03 21.80
C TYR A 396 29.18 -25.49 22.00
N PRO A 397 30.16 -26.00 21.23
CA PRO A 397 30.53 -27.41 21.24
C PRO A 397 30.93 -27.92 22.64
N GLU A 398 31.48 -27.07 23.51
CA GLU A 398 31.88 -27.38 24.88
C GLU A 398 30.72 -27.85 25.78
N TYR A 399 29.48 -27.49 25.45
CA TYR A 399 28.28 -27.93 26.19
C TYR A 399 27.71 -29.25 25.67
N PHE A 400 28.24 -29.78 24.56
CA PHE A 400 27.76 -30.99 23.90
C PHE A 400 28.84 -32.09 23.76
N GLN A 401 30.01 -31.90 24.37
CA GLN A 401 31.00 -32.97 24.51
C GLN A 401 30.57 -33.90 25.63
N GLU A 402 30.28 -35.16 25.29
CA GLU A 402 30.14 -36.24 26.27
C GLU A 402 31.51 -36.48 26.93
N ASN A 403 31.54 -36.51 28.27
CA ASN A 403 32.68 -36.97 29.05
C ASN A 403 32.93 -38.46 28.86
#